data_AF-A0A0J6W1S0-F1
#
_entry.id   AF-A0A0J6W1S0-F1
#
_cell.length_a   1.000
_cell.length_b   1.000
_cell.length_c   1.000
_cell.angle_alpha   90.00
_cell.angle_beta   90.00
_cell.angle_gamma   90.00
#
_symmetry.space_group_name_H-M   'P 1'
#
loop_
_entity.id
_entity.type
_entity.pdbx_description
1 polymer ?
#
loop_
_entity_poly.entity_id
_entity_poly.type
_entity_poly.pdbx_seq_one_letter_code
_entity_poly.pdbx_strand_id
1 'polypeptide(L)'
;MFFARSDEFRAVQRAVIAAAEPLRRGRIRELDPGGNPLAAVLDDPDPDDPARVRQLRTYGFDDVSDDQDDRFNPHVTLTWPVDETSRVDLTTLRPAADFSGRLTDVALYGMAPNGTCTRRYGSWTLTGDPV
;
A
#
# COMPACT_ATOMS: atom_id res chain seq x y z
N MET A 1 -12.18 -3.23 -2.01
CA MET A 1 -12.20 -3.91 -3.32
C MET A 1 -10.78 -4.18 -3.75
N PHE A 2 -10.47 -5.36 -4.27
CA PHE A 2 -9.13 -5.71 -4.74
C PHE A 2 -9.02 -5.49 -6.24
N PHE A 3 -7.90 -4.94 -6.69
CA PHE A 3 -7.54 -4.97 -8.10
C PHE A 3 -6.93 -6.34 -8.42
N ALA A 4 -6.99 -6.74 -9.69
CA ALA A 4 -6.22 -7.89 -10.14
C ALA A 4 -4.74 -7.63 -9.88
N ARG A 5 -4.06 -8.57 -9.23
CA ARG A 5 -2.60 -8.55 -9.09
C ARG A 5 -2.00 -8.81 -10.47
N SER A 6 -1.69 -7.75 -11.17
CA SER A 6 -1.09 -7.81 -12.50
C SER A 6 0.39 -7.43 -12.42
N ASP A 7 1.19 -7.91 -13.37
CA ASP A 7 2.63 -7.61 -13.40
C ASP A 7 2.88 -6.12 -13.67
N GLU A 8 1.95 -5.44 -14.35
CA GLU A 8 1.98 -4.00 -14.58
C GLU A 8 1.84 -3.23 -13.25
N PHE A 9 0.94 -3.67 -12.36
CA PHE A 9 0.80 -3.06 -11.03
C PHE A 9 2.06 -3.24 -10.18
N ARG A 10 2.68 -4.42 -10.24
CA ARG A 10 3.97 -4.68 -9.57
C ARG A 10 5.09 -3.81 -10.15
N ALA A 11 5.13 -3.64 -11.47
CA ALA A 11 6.10 -2.78 -12.14
C ALA A 11 5.96 -1.32 -11.71
N VAL A 12 4.72 -0.80 -11.63
CA VAL A 12 4.46 0.55 -11.10
C VAL A 12 4.94 0.68 -9.65
N GLN A 13 4.63 -0.30 -8.78
CA GLN A 13 5.09 -0.27 -7.38
C GLN A 13 6.62 -0.21 -7.29
N ARG A 14 7.31 -1.08 -8.02
CA ARG A 14 8.79 -1.12 -8.03
C ARG A 14 9.39 0.19 -8.53
N ALA A 15 8.81 0.79 -9.57
CA ALA A 15 9.25 2.10 -10.08
C ALA A 15 9.06 3.21 -9.03
N VAL A 16 7.93 3.24 -8.32
CA VAL A 16 7.68 4.21 -7.24
C VAL A 16 8.67 4.04 -6.09
N ILE A 17 8.92 2.80 -5.64
CA ILE A 17 9.89 2.51 -4.57
C ILE A 17 11.29 2.95 -4.99
N ALA A 18 11.74 2.60 -6.20
CA ALA A 18 13.06 2.97 -6.71
C ALA A 18 13.25 4.50 -6.78
N ALA A 19 12.20 5.26 -7.10
CA ALA A 19 12.25 6.72 -7.11
C ALA A 19 12.20 7.34 -5.71
N ALA A 20 11.45 6.73 -4.78
CA ALA A 20 11.20 7.28 -3.45
C ALA A 20 12.27 6.91 -2.40
N GLU A 21 12.83 5.70 -2.47
CA GLU A 21 13.83 5.21 -1.50
C GLU A 21 15.03 6.19 -1.38
N PRO A 22 15.66 6.67 -2.47
CA PRO A 22 16.83 7.54 -2.37
C PRO A 22 16.54 8.87 -1.65
N LEU A 23 15.30 9.35 -1.70
CA LEU A 23 14.86 10.57 -1.02
C LEU A 23 14.67 10.34 0.49
N ARG A 24 14.26 9.12 0.85
CA ARG A 24 14.17 8.69 2.24
C ARG A 24 15.53 8.39 2.84
N ARG A 25 16.50 7.89 2.07
CA ARG A 25 17.82 7.43 2.54
C ARG A 25 17.69 6.38 3.64
N GLY A 26 16.89 5.33 3.41
CA GLY A 26 16.63 4.28 4.40
C GLY A 26 15.82 4.69 5.65
N ARG A 27 15.42 5.96 5.82
CA ARG A 27 14.69 6.42 7.03
C ARG A 27 13.27 5.86 7.11
N ILE A 28 13.01 4.99 8.07
CA ILE A 28 11.68 4.43 8.36
C ILE A 28 10.78 5.51 8.97
N ARG A 29 9.48 5.46 8.64
CA ARG A 29 8.48 6.33 9.27
C ARG A 29 8.36 5.97 10.75
N GLU A 30 7.94 6.93 11.56
CA GLU A 30 7.67 6.67 12.98
C GLU A 30 6.47 5.73 13.17
N LEU A 31 5.39 6.00 12.43
CA LEU A 31 4.13 5.27 12.50
C LEU A 31 3.77 4.63 11.16
N ASP A 32 3.11 3.47 11.24
CA ASP A 32 2.42 2.85 10.12
C ASP A 32 1.12 3.63 9.75
N PRO A 33 0.43 3.28 8.66
CA PRO A 33 -0.83 3.94 8.30
C PRO A 33 -1.95 3.82 9.34
N GLY A 34 -1.94 2.80 10.20
CA GLY A 34 -2.89 2.61 11.30
C GLY A 34 -2.51 3.36 12.58
N GLY A 35 -1.35 4.01 12.61
CA GLY A 35 -0.86 4.76 13.76
C GLY A 35 0.00 3.94 14.75
N ASN A 36 0.38 2.71 14.40
CA ASN A 36 1.24 1.88 15.25
C ASN A 36 2.72 2.29 15.09
N PRO A 37 3.51 2.31 16.18
CA PRO A 37 4.95 2.57 16.10
C PRO A 37 5.68 1.49 15.31
N LEU A 38 6.34 1.88 14.20
CA LEU A 38 7.12 0.94 13.40
C LEU A 38 8.39 0.46 14.13
N ALA A 39 8.90 1.22 15.09
CA ALA A 39 10.00 0.79 15.94
C ALA A 39 9.65 -0.49 16.73
N ALA A 40 8.44 -0.56 17.28
CA ALA A 40 7.99 -1.74 18.03
C ALA A 40 7.94 -3.00 17.15
N VAL A 41 7.53 -2.87 15.88
CA VAL A 41 7.53 -3.97 14.90
C VAL A 41 8.95 -4.47 14.60
N LEU A 42 9.95 -3.58 14.63
CA LEU A 42 11.35 -3.94 14.39
C LEU A 42 12.01 -4.59 15.62
N ASP A 43 11.61 -4.17 16.81
CA ASP A 43 12.15 -4.62 18.10
C ASP A 43 11.54 -5.96 18.54
N ASP A 44 10.26 -6.19 18.23
CA ASP A 44 9.54 -7.45 18.50
C ASP A 44 8.88 -8.00 17.21
N PRO A 45 9.68 -8.63 16.32
CA PRO A 45 9.18 -9.19 15.07
C PRO A 45 8.19 -10.33 15.30
N ASP A 46 7.08 -10.32 14.58
CA ASP A 46 6.17 -11.46 14.49
C ASP A 46 6.90 -12.65 13.82
N PRO A 47 7.07 -13.81 14.49
CA PRO A 47 7.75 -14.96 13.92
C PRO A 47 7.02 -15.56 12.71
N ASP A 48 5.71 -15.34 12.58
CA ASP A 48 4.90 -15.84 11.47
C ASP A 48 4.93 -14.89 10.25
N ASP A 49 5.48 -13.67 10.41
CA ASP A 49 5.65 -12.70 9.34
C ASP A 49 7.09 -12.12 9.27
N PRO A 50 8.09 -12.95 8.92
CA PRO A 50 9.48 -12.50 8.81
C PRO A 50 9.70 -11.52 7.66
N ALA A 51 8.85 -11.56 6.62
CA ALA A 51 8.97 -10.71 5.44
C ALA A 51 8.70 -9.23 5.78
N ARG A 52 7.77 -8.96 6.71
CA ARG A 52 7.46 -7.61 7.17
C ARG A 52 8.70 -6.85 7.65
N VAL A 53 9.47 -7.45 8.57
CA VAL A 53 10.67 -6.81 9.12
C VAL A 53 11.76 -6.66 8.07
N ARG A 54 11.95 -7.67 7.20
CA ARG A 54 12.90 -7.57 6.09
C ARG A 54 12.56 -6.39 5.18
N GLN A 55 11.31 -6.27 4.74
CA GLN A 55 10.89 -5.23 3.82
C GLN A 55 10.92 -3.83 4.45
N LEU A 56 10.56 -3.69 5.73
CA LEU A 56 10.73 -2.42 6.46
C LEU A 56 12.19 -1.98 6.52
N ARG A 57 13.13 -2.90 6.73
CA ARG A 57 14.57 -2.60 6.75
C ARG A 57 15.12 -2.27 5.36
N THR A 58 14.65 -2.96 4.31
CA THR A 58 15.16 -2.79 2.94
C THR A 58 14.53 -1.59 2.22
N TYR A 59 13.19 -1.52 2.20
CA TYR A 59 12.43 -0.56 1.42
C TYR A 59 11.81 0.54 2.29
N GLY A 60 11.59 0.25 3.57
CA GLY A 60 10.84 1.14 4.43
C GLY A 60 9.33 1.00 4.39
N PHE A 61 8.85 -0.05 3.74
CA PHE A 61 7.46 -0.43 3.52
C PHE A 61 7.39 -1.96 3.65
N ASP A 62 6.28 -2.50 4.16
CA ASP A 62 6.08 -3.93 4.46
C ASP A 62 5.13 -4.68 3.52
N ASP A 63 4.62 -4.00 2.48
CA ASP A 63 3.70 -4.58 1.47
C ASP A 63 4.29 -4.48 0.06
N VAL A 64 5.55 -4.85 -0.11
CA VAL A 64 6.28 -4.79 -1.39
C VAL A 64 6.23 -6.14 -2.11
N SER A 65 6.05 -6.13 -3.44
CA SER A 65 6.29 -7.32 -4.26
C SER A 65 7.73 -7.32 -4.78
N ASP A 66 8.58 -8.12 -4.13
CA ASP A 66 10.00 -8.29 -4.43
C ASP A 66 10.28 -9.68 -5.04
N ASP A 67 11.53 -10.14 -5.03
CA ASP A 67 11.97 -11.45 -5.52
C ASP A 67 11.69 -12.60 -4.53
N GLN A 68 11.43 -12.28 -3.26
CA GLN A 68 11.20 -13.25 -2.18
C GLN A 68 9.71 -13.36 -1.84
N ASP A 69 8.96 -12.26 -1.91
CA ASP A 69 7.58 -12.19 -1.49
C ASP A 69 6.72 -11.33 -2.41
N ASP A 70 5.47 -11.76 -2.65
CA ASP A 70 4.45 -11.02 -3.38
C ASP A 70 3.41 -10.43 -2.42
N ARG A 71 3.78 -9.36 -1.71
CA ARG A 71 2.94 -8.73 -0.67
C ARG A 71 2.12 -7.56 -1.17
N PHE A 72 2.39 -7.06 -2.38
CA PHE A 72 1.60 -5.97 -2.93
C PHE A 72 0.19 -6.44 -3.24
N ASN A 73 -0.76 -5.97 -2.44
CA ASN A 73 -2.17 -6.30 -2.57
C ASN A 73 -2.94 -5.04 -2.95
N PRO A 74 -2.97 -4.62 -4.23
CA PRO A 74 -3.61 -3.37 -4.63
C PRO A 74 -5.11 -3.43 -4.32
N HIS A 75 -5.59 -2.46 -3.54
CA HIS A 75 -6.99 -2.37 -3.14
C HIS A 75 -7.45 -0.94 -2.90
N VAL A 76 -8.77 -0.75 -2.89
CA VAL A 76 -9.43 0.46 -2.37
C VAL A 76 -10.09 0.09 -1.05
N THR A 77 -9.63 0.73 0.02
CA THR A 77 -10.27 0.67 1.34
C THR A 77 -11.62 1.36 1.28
N LEU A 78 -12.69 0.64 1.62
CA LEU A 78 -14.05 1.19 1.65
C LEU A 78 -14.45 1.65 3.05
N THR A 79 -14.00 0.91 4.07
CA THR A 79 -14.34 1.14 5.47
C THR A 79 -13.16 0.77 6.36
N TRP A 80 -12.97 1.53 7.43
CA TRP A 80 -12.02 1.23 8.50
C TRP A 80 -12.75 1.37 9.85
N PRO A 81 -13.41 0.31 10.35
CA PRO A 81 -14.17 0.41 11.59
C PRO A 81 -13.22 0.58 12.78
N VAL A 82 -13.62 1.40 13.77
CA VAL A 82 -12.86 1.57 15.01
C VAL A 82 -12.88 0.29 15.85
N ASP A 83 -13.99 -0.44 15.80
CA ASP A 83 -14.12 -1.77 16.40
C ASP A 83 -13.96 -2.82 15.29
N GLU A 84 -12.79 -3.47 15.28
CA GLU A 84 -12.49 -4.53 14.30
C GLU A 84 -13.29 -5.82 14.54
N THR A 85 -13.98 -5.95 15.67
CA THR A 85 -14.89 -7.09 15.94
C THR A 85 -16.28 -6.87 15.36
N SER A 86 -16.63 -5.63 15.03
CA SER A 86 -17.87 -5.31 14.35
C SER A 86 -17.89 -5.92 12.94
N ARG A 87 -18.79 -6.89 12.72
CA ARG A 87 -19.02 -7.52 11.42
C ARG A 87 -20.30 -6.95 10.83
N VAL A 88 -20.19 -6.37 9.63
CA VAL A 88 -21.34 -5.97 8.83
C VAL A 88 -21.68 -7.11 7.89
N ASP A 89 -22.93 -7.57 7.91
CA ASP A 89 -23.41 -8.53 6.94
C ASP A 89 -23.53 -7.88 5.55
N LEU A 90 -22.62 -8.24 4.65
CA LEU A 90 -22.58 -7.71 3.29
C LEU A 90 -23.46 -8.52 2.32
N THR A 91 -24.09 -9.63 2.75
CA THR A 91 -24.89 -10.50 1.86
C THR A 91 -26.14 -9.82 1.32
N THR A 92 -26.58 -8.74 1.98
CA THR A 92 -27.73 -7.92 1.56
C THR A 92 -27.37 -6.85 0.52
N LEU A 93 -26.06 -6.62 0.27
CA LEU A 93 -25.62 -5.67 -0.74
C LEU A 93 -25.81 -6.27 -2.14
N ARG A 94 -26.13 -5.40 -3.11
CA ARG A 94 -26.12 -5.81 -4.52
C ARG A 94 -24.73 -6.35 -4.87
N PRO A 95 -24.62 -7.39 -5.72
CA PRO A 95 -23.33 -7.82 -6.25
C PRO A 95 -22.55 -6.62 -6.77
N ALA A 96 -21.26 -6.57 -6.44
CA ALA A 96 -20.39 -5.54 -6.99
C ALA A 96 -20.46 -5.64 -8.52
N ALA A 97 -20.83 -4.54 -9.17
CA ALA A 97 -20.70 -4.48 -10.62
C ALA A 97 -19.21 -4.47 -10.97
N ASP A 98 -18.83 -5.23 -11.99
CA ASP A 98 -17.48 -5.17 -12.51
C ASP A 98 -17.20 -3.75 -13.00
N PHE A 99 -16.12 -3.17 -12.48
CA PHE A 99 -15.62 -1.87 -12.91
C PHE A 99 -14.24 -2.07 -13.54
N SER A 100 -14.07 -1.58 -14.76
CA SER A 100 -12.79 -1.52 -15.44
C SER A 100 -12.53 -0.11 -15.93
N GLY A 101 -11.26 0.26 -15.98
CA GLY A 101 -10.80 1.57 -16.41
C GLY A 101 -9.29 1.60 -16.53
N ARG A 102 -8.77 2.67 -17.12
CA ARG A 102 -7.33 2.89 -17.24
C ARG A 102 -6.89 3.90 -16.18
N LEU A 103 -5.87 3.54 -15.41
CA LEU A 103 -5.16 4.49 -14.58
C LEU A 103 -4.24 5.32 -15.48
N THR A 104 -4.49 6.62 -15.58
CA THR A 104 -3.73 7.54 -16.45
C THR A 104 -2.71 8.36 -15.69
N ASP A 105 -2.85 8.48 -14.37
CA ASP A 105 -2.06 9.39 -13.54
C ASP A 105 -1.70 8.74 -12.21
N VAL A 106 -0.51 9.09 -11.71
CA VAL A 106 -0.08 8.83 -10.33
C VAL A 106 0.04 10.18 -9.61
N ALA A 107 -0.31 10.21 -8.32
CA ALA A 107 -0.25 11.43 -7.52
C ALA A 107 0.41 11.17 -6.17
N LEU A 108 1.15 12.17 -5.69
CA LEU A 108 1.79 12.16 -4.39
C LEU A 108 0.94 12.94 -3.39
N TYR A 109 0.61 12.31 -2.27
CA TYR A 109 -0.18 12.91 -1.20
C TYR A 109 0.55 12.90 0.14
N GLY A 110 0.33 13.94 0.92
CA GLY A 110 0.51 13.92 2.36
C GLY A 110 -0.62 13.10 2.98
N MET A 111 -0.28 12.28 3.96
CA MET A 111 -1.19 11.31 4.57
C MET A 111 -1.34 11.60 6.05
N ALA A 112 -2.57 11.62 6.54
CA ALA A 112 -2.93 11.50 7.94
C ALA A 112 -3.21 10.01 8.28
N PRO A 113 -3.46 9.66 9.55
CA PRO A 113 -3.82 8.30 9.95
C PRO A 113 -4.96 7.69 9.12
N ASN A 114 -5.02 6.37 9.10
CA ASN A 114 -6.00 5.54 8.39
C ASN A 114 -6.01 5.77 6.87
N GLY A 115 -4.87 6.15 6.30
CA GLY A 115 -4.75 6.37 4.85
C GLY A 115 -5.44 7.64 4.36
N THR A 116 -5.71 8.62 5.23
CA THR A 116 -6.41 9.85 4.84
C THR A 116 -5.49 10.77 4.03
N CYS A 117 -5.76 10.96 2.73
CA CYS A 117 -5.05 11.94 1.90
C CYS A 117 -5.41 13.38 2.32
N THR A 118 -4.46 14.14 2.84
CA THR A 118 -4.69 15.51 3.36
C THR A 118 -4.22 16.61 2.43
N ARG A 119 -3.14 16.37 1.66
CA ARG A 119 -2.57 17.38 0.76
C ARG A 119 -2.02 16.72 -0.49
N ARG A 120 -2.42 17.19 -1.67
CA ARG A 120 -1.77 16.79 -2.93
C ARG A 120 -0.50 17.61 -3.13
N TYR A 121 0.63 16.93 -3.32
CA TYR A 121 1.90 17.57 -3.66
C TYR A 121 2.13 17.67 -5.16
N GLY A 122 1.56 16.75 -5.94
CA GLY A 122 1.66 16.75 -7.39
C GLY A 122 0.98 15.54 -8.03
N SER A 123 0.96 15.51 -9.35
CA SER A 123 0.59 14.34 -10.14
C SER A 123 1.34 14.30 -11.45
N TRP A 124 1.48 13.10 -11.99
CA TRP A 124 2.18 12.84 -13.23
C TRP A 124 1.37 11.86 -14.04
N THR A 125 1.21 12.17 -15.32
CA THR A 125 0.60 11.26 -16.28
C THR A 125 1.54 10.08 -16.48
N LEU A 126 0.98 8.88 -16.40
CA LEU A 126 1.70 7.65 -16.68
C LEU A 126 1.99 7.59 -18.18
N THR A 127 3.27 7.63 -18.53
CA THR A 127 3.74 7.51 -19.90
C THR A 127 4.33 6.12 -20.08
N GLY A 128 3.51 5.21 -20.60
CA GLY A 128 3.90 3.84 -20.97
C GLY A 128 2.82 3.28 -21.89
N ASP A 129 3.22 2.67 -23.00
CA ASP A 129 2.28 1.96 -23.85
C ASP A 129 1.80 0.70 -23.11
N PRO A 130 0.49 0.40 -23.10
CA PRO A 130 0.03 -0.89 -22.60
C PRO A 130 0.62 -1.97 -23.50
N VAL A 131 1.52 -2.79 -22.94
CA VAL A 131 2.05 -3.98 -23.60
C VAL A 131 0.96 -5.05 -23.65
#